data_AF-U2G0G0-F1
#
_entry.id   AF-U2G0G0-F1
#
_cell.length_a   1.000
_cell.length_b   1.000
_cell.length_c   1.000
_cell.angle_alpha   90.00
_cell.angle_beta   90.00
_cell.angle_gamma   90.00
#
_symmetry.space_group_name_H-M   'P 1'
#
loop_
_entity.id
_entity.type
_entity.pdbx_description
1 polymer ?
#
loop_
_entity_poly.entity_id
_entity_poly.type
_entity_poly.pdbx_seq_one_letter_code
_entity_poly.pdbx_strand_id
1 'polypeptide(L)'
;MSDIVKALYVTDDRDLPDDEQRALVIFPGGNGDWYVQVAPKHGCAIEGVRICMSGGAAMHCPGLGPAIAEAYRAMIAAQNGERREPVPTREELEREVHAWRTAFPKHQFDGIFDVVETLE
;
A
#
# COMPACT_ATOMS: atom_id res chain seq x y z
N MET A 1 -0.68 22.45 -8.84
CA MET A 1 -0.39 21.53 -7.72
C MET A 1 -1.19 20.27 -7.98
N SER A 2 -0.55 19.10 -8.06
CA SER A 2 -1.27 17.84 -8.18
C SER A 2 -2.13 17.67 -6.93
N ASP A 3 -3.43 17.48 -7.08
CA ASP A 3 -4.27 17.08 -5.96
C ASP A 3 -3.74 15.74 -5.44
N ILE A 4 -3.40 15.68 -4.15
CA ILE A 4 -3.01 14.43 -3.51
C ILE A 4 -4.27 13.57 -3.48
N VAL A 5 -4.24 12.45 -4.21
CA VAL A 5 -5.34 11.48 -4.22
C VAL A 5 -5.47 10.88 -2.82
N LYS A 6 -6.66 11.02 -2.24
CA LYS A 6 -6.99 10.51 -0.91
C LYS A 6 -7.89 9.30 -1.02
N ALA A 7 -7.55 8.25 -0.29
CA ALA A 7 -8.42 7.12 -0.08
C ALA A 7 -9.42 7.45 1.05
N LEU A 8 -10.72 7.24 0.81
CA LEU A 8 -11.79 7.48 1.78
C LEU A 8 -12.63 6.21 1.94
N TYR A 9 -12.79 5.75 3.18
CA TYR A 9 -13.67 4.65 3.54
C TYR A 9 -14.63 5.12 4.63
N VAL A 10 -15.91 5.27 4.31
CA VAL A 10 -16.96 5.59 5.28
C VAL A 10 -17.28 4.31 6.04
N THR A 11 -17.27 4.38 7.38
CA THR A 11 -17.53 3.22 8.23
C THR A 11 -18.99 2.78 8.11
N ASP A 12 -19.26 1.50 8.38
CA ASP A 12 -20.61 0.93 8.32
C ASP A 12 -21.45 1.29 9.57
N ASP A 13 -21.29 2.49 10.11
CA ASP A 13 -22.06 3.01 11.23
C ASP A 13 -23.36 3.67 10.73
N ARG A 14 -24.07 2.96 9.84
CA ARG A 14 -25.29 3.46 9.17
C ARG A 14 -26.42 3.81 10.13
N ASP A 15 -26.37 3.26 11.34
CA ASP A 15 -27.33 3.54 12.41
C ASP A 15 -27.09 4.90 13.08
N LEU A 16 -25.92 5.52 12.86
CA LEU A 16 -25.63 6.86 13.33
C LEU A 16 -26.18 7.93 12.37
N PRO A 17 -26.61 9.08 12.91
CA PRO A 17 -26.88 10.28 12.13
C PRO A 17 -25.74 10.63 11.17
N ASP A 18 -26.07 11.22 10.01
CA ASP A 18 -25.12 11.50 8.94
C ASP A 18 -23.96 12.42 9.37
N ASP A 19 -24.18 13.26 10.38
CA ASP A 19 -23.20 14.16 11.00
C ASP A 19 -22.30 13.48 12.04
N GLU A 20 -22.68 12.30 12.52
CA GLU A 20 -21.89 11.46 13.42
C GLU A 20 -21.08 10.39 12.67
N GLN A 21 -21.43 10.09 11.42
CA GLN A 21 -20.72 9.14 10.58
C GLN A 21 -19.24 9.54 10.38
N ARG A 22 -18.37 8.54 10.51
CA ARG A 22 -16.92 8.70 10.40
C ARG A 22 -16.39 8.04 9.13
N ALA A 23 -15.22 8.48 8.73
CA ALA A 23 -14.48 7.90 7.64
C ALA A 23 -13.00 7.77 8.00
N LEU A 24 -12.42 6.66 7.54
CA LEU A 24 -10.98 6.47 7.48
C LEU A 24 -10.45 7.14 6.22
N VAL A 25 -9.45 7.99 6.38
CA VAL A 25 -8.75 8.67 5.29
C VAL A 25 -7.30 8.21 5.27
N ILE A 26 -6.81 7.75 4.12
CA ILE A 26 -5.39 7.42 3.94
C ILE A 26 -4.86 8.18 2.73
N PHE A 27 -3.69 8.80 2.86
CA PHE A 27 -3.04 9.47 1.74
C PHE A 27 -1.50 9.46 1.87
N PRO A 28 -0.78 9.48 0.74
CA PRO A 28 0.66 9.64 0.75
C PRO A 28 1.02 11.10 1.04
N GLY A 29 1.99 11.32 1.93
CA GLY A 29 2.61 12.62 2.14
C GLY A 29 3.69 12.91 1.09
N GLY A 30 3.97 14.19 0.85
CA GLY A 30 5.03 14.61 -0.08
C GLY A 30 6.45 14.19 0.37
N ASN A 31 6.60 13.73 1.60
CA ASN A 31 7.84 13.22 2.18
C ASN A 31 8.01 11.69 2.05
N GLY A 32 7.11 10.99 1.35
CA GLY A 32 7.15 9.53 1.18
C GLY A 32 6.57 8.72 2.34
N ASP A 33 5.99 9.39 3.34
CA ASP A 33 5.30 8.72 4.44
C ASP A 33 3.81 8.57 4.16
N TRP A 34 3.12 7.76 4.98
CA TRP A 34 1.67 7.65 4.95
C TRP A 34 1.04 8.46 6.07
N TYR A 35 -0.13 9.02 5.79
CA TYR A 35 -0.97 9.69 6.77
C TYR A 35 -2.29 8.95 6.84
N VAL A 36 -2.67 8.55 8.05
CA VAL A 36 -3.92 7.83 8.34
C VAL A 36 -4.72 8.71 9.29
N GLN A 37 -5.96 9.04 8.93
CA GLN A 37 -6.78 10.00 9.65
C GLN A 37 -8.21 9.50 9.83
N VAL A 38 -8.85 9.96 10.89
CA VAL A 38 -10.29 9.86 11.09
C VAL A 38 -10.90 11.23 10.77
N ALA A 39 -11.93 11.24 9.94
CA ALA A 39 -12.67 12.44 9.55
C ALA A 39 -14.19 12.20 9.67
N PRO A 40 -15.00 13.24 9.87
CA PRO A 40 -16.42 13.17 9.55
C PRO A 40 -16.62 12.87 8.06
N LYS A 41 -17.71 12.19 7.70
CA LYS A 41 -18.04 11.81 6.30
C LYS A 41 -17.89 12.95 5.27
N HIS A 42 -18.27 14.17 5.65
CA HIS A 42 -18.19 15.37 4.80
C HIS A 42 -17.27 16.46 5.36
N GLY A 43 -16.36 16.10 6.26
CA GLY A 43 -15.59 17.04 7.05
C GLY A 43 -14.08 17.00 6.83
N CYS A 44 -13.39 17.89 7.54
CA CYS A 44 -11.94 17.85 7.66
C CYS A 44 -11.50 16.78 8.66
N ALA A 45 -10.28 16.28 8.50
CA ALA A 45 -9.68 15.36 9.46
C ALA A 45 -9.63 15.99 10.86
N ILE A 46 -10.05 15.20 11.85
CA ILE A 46 -10.06 15.60 13.25
C ILE A 46 -8.89 15.00 14.02
N GLU A 47 -8.45 13.80 13.61
CA GLU A 47 -7.38 13.04 14.25
C GLU A 47 -6.55 12.34 13.18
N GLY A 48 -5.24 12.21 13.41
CA GLY A 48 -4.36 11.63 12.42
C GLY A 48 -3.01 11.18 12.96
N VAL A 49 -2.47 10.13 12.34
CA VAL A 49 -1.14 9.58 12.63
C VAL A 49 -0.30 9.59 11.36
N ARG A 50 0.95 10.01 11.50
CA ARG A 50 1.99 9.85 10.48
C ARG A 50 2.65 8.48 10.65
N ILE A 51 2.66 7.70 9.59
CA ILE A 51 3.34 6.42 9.51
C ILE A 51 4.65 6.64 8.75
N CYS A 52 5.74 6.73 9.50
CA CYS A 52 7.08 6.92 8.94
C CYS A 52 7.52 5.66 8.17
N MET A 53 7.99 5.84 6.94
CA MET A 53 8.52 4.76 6.10
C MET A 53 10.03 4.57 6.25
N SER A 54 10.67 5.36 7.11
CA SER A 54 12.11 5.35 7.36
C SER A 54 12.44 5.57 8.84
N GLY A 55 13.68 5.24 9.24
CA GLY A 55 14.19 5.47 10.58
C GLY A 55 13.68 4.48 11.64
N GLY A 56 13.90 4.82 12.92
CA GLY A 56 13.64 3.90 14.04
C GLY A 56 12.19 3.40 14.13
N ALA A 57 11.21 4.26 13.86
CA ALA A 57 9.80 3.88 13.93
C ALA A 57 9.44 2.74 12.94
N ALA A 58 9.95 2.80 11.71
CA ALA A 58 9.75 1.76 10.70
C ALA A 58 10.43 0.43 11.09
N MET A 59 11.58 0.50 11.79
CA MET A 59 12.30 -0.69 12.24
C MET A 59 11.62 -1.40 13.42
N HIS A 60 10.88 -0.67 14.27
CA HIS A 60 10.18 -1.26 15.41
C HIS A 60 8.88 -1.99 15.05
N CYS A 61 8.26 -1.64 13.92
CA CYS A 61 7.05 -2.29 13.42
C CYS A 61 7.20 -2.62 11.92
N PRO A 62 8.08 -3.57 11.57
CA PRO A 62 8.28 -3.96 10.19
C PRO A 62 6.98 -4.56 9.63
N GLY A 63 6.45 -4.00 8.54
CA GLY A 63 5.23 -4.46 7.87
C GLY A 63 4.04 -3.50 7.95
N LEU A 64 4.03 -2.56 8.91
CA LEU A 64 2.93 -1.58 9.01
C LEU A 64 2.81 -0.70 7.77
N GLY A 65 3.93 -0.16 7.27
CA GLY A 65 3.96 0.64 6.05
C GLY A 65 3.37 -0.07 4.83
N PRO A 66 3.86 -1.28 4.48
CA PRO A 66 3.25 -2.11 3.44
C PRO A 66 1.75 -2.35 3.61
N ALA A 67 1.29 -2.67 4.83
CA ALA A 67 -0.13 -2.91 5.10
C ALA A 67 -0.99 -1.65 4.86
N ILE A 68 -0.52 -0.47 5.28
CA ILE A 68 -1.21 0.81 5.01
C ILE A 68 -1.26 1.11 3.51
N ALA A 69 -0.17 0.84 2.78
CA ALA A 69 -0.15 1.02 1.33
C ALA A 69 -1.15 0.08 0.61
N GLU A 70 -1.33 -1.14 1.13
CA GLU A 70 -2.34 -2.07 0.61
C GLU A 70 -3.77 -1.63 0.91
N ALA A 71 -4.04 -1.17 2.14
CA ALA A 71 -5.33 -0.61 2.51
C ALA A 71 -5.68 0.59 1.62
N TYR A 72 -4.73 1.51 1.41
CA TYR A 72 -4.88 2.63 0.48
C TYR A 72 -5.28 2.16 -0.93
N ARG A 73 -4.53 1.20 -1.51
CA ARG A 73 -4.83 0.68 -2.85
C ARG A 73 -6.21 0.04 -2.93
N ALA A 74 -6.61 -0.71 -1.91
CA ALA A 74 -7.93 -1.35 -1.86
C ALA A 74 -9.07 -0.32 -1.81
N MET A 75 -8.90 0.74 -1.02
CA MET A 75 -9.87 1.83 -0.91
C MET A 75 -10.00 2.61 -2.22
N ILE A 76 -8.88 2.94 -2.88
CA ILE A 76 -8.90 3.62 -4.19
C ILE A 76 -9.59 2.76 -5.25
N ALA A 77 -9.27 1.46 -5.32
CA ALA A 77 -9.94 0.55 -6.27
C ALA A 77 -11.46 0.55 -6.03
N ALA A 78 -11.89 0.43 -4.78
CA ALA A 78 -13.32 0.46 -4.42
C ALA A 78 -13.97 1.81 -4.79
N GLN A 79 -13.31 2.94 -4.55
CA GLN A 79 -13.79 4.27 -4.94
C GLN A 79 -13.93 4.42 -6.46
N ASN A 80 -13.08 3.76 -7.23
CA ASN A 80 -13.15 3.71 -8.70
C ASN A 80 -14.15 2.68 -9.23
N GLY A 81 -14.78 1.88 -8.37
CA GLY A 81 -15.66 0.77 -8.77
C GLY A 81 -14.91 -0.44 -9.35
N GLU A 82 -13.60 -0.53 -9.10
CA GLU A 82 -12.73 -1.59 -9.59
C GLU A 82 -12.63 -2.73 -8.57
N ARG A 83 -12.58 -3.97 -9.07
CA ARG A 83 -12.22 -5.12 -8.24
C ARG A 83 -10.70 -5.15 -8.09
N ARG A 84 -10.20 -5.09 -6.86
CA ARG A 84 -8.76 -5.24 -6.60
C ARG A 84 -8.33 -6.67 -6.92
N GLU A 85 -7.37 -6.79 -7.85
CA GLU A 85 -6.60 -8.02 -8.01
C GLU A 85 -5.62 -8.20 -6.83
N PRO A 86 -5.48 -9.41 -6.28
CA PRO A 86 -4.52 -9.69 -5.22
C PRO A 86 -3.11 -9.29 -5.66
N VAL A 87 -2.39 -8.58 -4.78
CA VAL A 87 -0.95 -8.36 -5.01
C VAL A 87 -0.22 -9.60 -4.50
N PRO A 88 0.67 -10.21 -5.30
CA PRO A 88 1.45 -11.37 -4.85
C PRO A 88 2.22 -11.03 -3.57
N THR A 89 2.13 -11.92 -2.59
CA THR A 89 2.92 -11.85 -1.36
C THR A 89 4.40 -12.01 -1.68
N ARG A 90 5.27 -11.57 -0.76
CA ARG A 90 6.72 -11.78 -0.89
C ARG A 90 7.08 -13.26 -1.08
N GLU A 91 6.40 -14.16 -0.36
CA GLU A 91 6.64 -15.60 -0.46
C GLU A 91 6.19 -16.17 -1.81
N GLU A 92 5.13 -15.63 -2.42
CA GLU A 92 4.71 -16.00 -3.77
C GLU A 92 5.73 -15.53 -4.81
N LEU A 93 6.22 -14.28 -4.69
CA LEU A 93 7.26 -13.75 -5.55
C LEU A 93 8.56 -14.55 -5.41
N GLU A 94 8.97 -14.90 -4.19
CA GLU A 94 10.17 -15.70 -3.95
C GLU A 94 10.04 -17.11 -4.54
N ARG A 95 8.85 -17.73 -4.44
CA ARG A 95 8.55 -19.00 -5.11
C ARG A 95 8.61 -18.90 -6.62
N GLU A 96 8.05 -17.85 -7.20
CA GLU A 96 8.07 -17.60 -8.64
C GLU A 96 9.50 -17.39 -9.15
N VAL A 97 10.28 -16.57 -8.46
CA VAL A 97 11.71 -16.35 -8.76
C VAL A 97 12.50 -17.65 -8.65
N HIS A 98 12.23 -18.47 -7.62
CA HIS A 98 12.90 -19.76 -7.48
C HIS A 98 12.54 -20.71 -8.62
N ALA A 99 11.25 -20.86 -8.94
CA ALA A 99 10.78 -21.70 -10.04
C ALA A 99 11.39 -21.26 -11.39
N TRP A 100 11.47 -19.95 -11.63
CA TRP A 100 12.10 -19.40 -12.82
C TRP A 100 13.60 -19.75 -12.87
N ARG A 101 14.33 -19.58 -11.77
CA ARG A 101 15.77 -19.95 -11.70
C ARG A 101 16.01 -21.44 -11.93
N THR A 102 15.10 -22.31 -11.49
CA THR A 102 15.17 -23.75 -11.75
C THR A 102 14.91 -24.09 -13.22
N ALA A 103 13.95 -23.40 -13.85
CA ALA A 103 13.61 -23.62 -15.26
C ALA A 103 14.67 -23.07 -16.22
N PHE A 104 15.37 -22.00 -15.83
CA PHE A 104 16.38 -21.31 -16.65
C PHE A 104 17.73 -21.22 -15.91
N PRO A 105 18.40 -22.34 -15.61
CA PRO A 105 19.60 -22.35 -14.76
C PRO A 105 20.80 -21.61 -15.37
N LYS A 106 20.80 -21.41 -16.69
CA LYS A 106 21.84 -20.65 -17.42
C LYS A 106 21.60 -19.14 -17.42
N HIS A 107 20.46 -18.67 -16.92
CA HIS A 107 20.12 -17.25 -16.93
C HIS A 107 20.35 -16.67 -15.54
N GLN A 108 21.28 -15.72 -15.42
CA GLN A 108 21.56 -14.99 -14.18
C GLN A 108 21.30 -13.49 -14.37
N PHE A 109 20.75 -12.86 -13.33
CA PHE A 109 20.69 -11.40 -13.26
C PHE A 109 22.08 -10.86 -12.92
N ASP A 110 22.60 -9.95 -13.74
CA ASP A 110 23.95 -9.40 -13.60
C ASP A 110 24.11 -8.44 -12.40
N GLY A 111 23.01 -8.12 -11.72
CA GLY A 111 22.98 -7.22 -10.56
C GLY A 111 22.88 -5.74 -10.94
N ILE A 112 22.80 -5.42 -12.23
CA ILE A 112 22.81 -4.04 -12.72
C ILE A 112 21.56 -3.76 -13.55
N PHE A 113 21.32 -4.45 -14.67
CA PHE A 113 20.15 -4.18 -15.53
C PHE A 113 19.62 -5.37 -16.34
N ASP A 114 20.39 -6.45 -16.53
CA ASP A 114 20.02 -7.48 -17.52
C ASP A 114 20.15 -8.92 -16.99
N VAL A 115 19.37 -9.80 -17.61
CA VAL A 115 19.49 -11.25 -17.47
C VAL A 115 20.47 -11.74 -18.53
N VAL A 116 21.63 -12.23 -18.10
CA VAL A 116 22.69 -12.74 -18.96
C VAL A 116 22.70 -14.27 -18.99
N GLU A 117 23.01 -14.86 -20.15
CA GLU A 117 23.27 -16.30 -20.27
C GLU A 117 24.72 -16.60 -19.86
N THR A 118 24.91 -17.51 -18.92
CA THR A 118 26.24 -18.05 -18.60
C THR A 118 26.66 -19.05 -19.68
N LEU A 119 27.68 -18.66 -20.45
CA LEU A 119 28.40 -19.54 -21.36
C LEU A 119 29.27 -20.49 -20.51
N GLU A 120 29.10 -21.80 -20.72
CA GLU A 120 30.01 -22.84 -20.20
C GLU A 120 31.44 -22.65 -20.71
#